data_AF-A0A232EGV3-F1
#
_entry.id   AF-A0A232EGV3-F1
#
_cell.length_a   1.000
_cell.length_b   1.000
_cell.length_c   1.000
_cell.angle_alpha   90.00
_cell.angle_beta   90.00
_cell.angle_gamma   90.00
#
_symmetry.space_group_name_H-M   'P 1'
#
loop_
_entity.id
_entity.type
_entity.pdbx_description
1 polymer ?
#
loop_
_entity_poly.entity_id
_entity_poly.type
_entity_poly.pdbx_seq_one_letter_code
_entity_poly.pdbx_strand_id
1 'polypeptide(L)'
;MTHVQAKAILQVLKTHKYFSAFHVDPRTILKTSSLLTVPIQVAVRIANIENSSSEVVGIYRGSGKPVDAVGFFQPFVQEVLQILKDGCFVANGPARSFGLRHRGHNSTAPCSRCWVRGKCLRAGVMVYEGVDFVACTLVEYSSRVNSDHHKGPDCPIGVLPFNVVVNTVFDYMHLGCLGIMEKILCGLIDGRFSESVKLSSSVQVKVLSTRLEQVKEYCPLNFARKPIDIVKHSKFKATEFRYIHLYSGPAIFYGLVTMRILIHQRSTPQFINFAESCLELFVKTASEVYGVDFLSYNTHCLLHLADDRKLFGPLKRFSSFPLRRIVRITTCDYNT
;
A
#
# COMPACT_ATOMS: atom_id res chain seq x y z
N MET A 1 -21.36 6.73 -5.03
CA MET A 1 -22.07 6.55 -3.75
C MET A 1 -21.55 5.28 -3.07
N THR A 2 -20.87 5.41 -1.93
CA THR A 2 -20.36 4.25 -1.16
C THR A 2 -21.50 3.51 -0.45
N HIS A 3 -21.28 2.27 0.00
CA HIS A 3 -22.26 1.55 0.83
C HIS A 3 -22.65 2.33 2.10
N VAL A 4 -21.72 3.11 2.67
CA VAL A 4 -21.99 3.96 3.85
C VAL A 4 -22.89 5.14 3.47
N GLN A 5 -22.62 5.80 2.34
CA GLN A 5 -23.45 6.89 1.83
C GLN A 5 -24.84 6.40 1.41
N ALA A 6 -24.91 5.26 0.73
CA ALA A 6 -26.17 4.62 0.34
C ALA A 6 -26.99 4.21 1.58
N LYS A 7 -26.34 3.66 2.62
CA LYS A 7 -27.01 3.31 3.88
C LYS A 7 -27.56 4.55 4.60
N ALA A 8 -26.80 5.64 4.65
CA ALA A 8 -27.26 6.90 5.25
C ALA A 8 -28.48 7.47 4.51
N ILE A 9 -28.46 7.46 3.17
CA ILE A 9 -29.60 7.90 2.36
C ILE A 9 -30.82 6.99 2.57
N LEU A 10 -30.63 5.67 2.60
CA LEU A 10 -31.72 4.71 2.86
C LEU A 10 -32.31 4.89 4.26
N GLN A 11 -31.50 5.22 5.26
CA GLN A 11 -32.00 5.53 6.61
C GLN A 11 -32.87 6.79 6.63
N VAL A 12 -32.47 7.84 5.89
CA VAL A 12 -33.26 9.07 5.76
C VAL A 12 -34.54 8.82 4.96
N LEU A 13 -34.49 8.08 3.87
CA LEU A 13 -35.69 7.76 3.09
C LEU A 13 -36.71 6.98 3.92
N LYS A 14 -36.25 6.07 4.79
CA LYS A 14 -37.12 5.25 5.64
C LYS A 14 -37.88 6.03 6.72
N THR A 15 -37.47 7.26 7.04
CA THR A 15 -38.24 8.12 7.96
C THR A 15 -39.50 8.68 7.30
N HIS A 16 -39.64 8.56 5.98
CA HIS A 16 -40.82 8.97 5.24
C HIS A 16 -41.82 7.82 5.14
N LYS A 17 -43.09 8.09 5.45
CA LYS A 17 -44.16 7.06 5.57
C LYS A 17 -44.29 6.13 4.36
N TYR A 18 -44.03 6.63 3.15
CA TYR A 18 -44.13 5.88 1.89
C TYR A 18 -42.92 4.97 1.58
N PHE A 19 -41.79 5.14 2.27
CA PHE A 19 -40.59 4.33 2.07
C PHE A 19 -40.24 3.49 3.31
N SER A 20 -41.16 3.40 4.27
CA SER A 20 -41.01 2.64 5.52
C SER A 20 -40.73 1.15 5.31
N ALA A 21 -41.13 0.59 4.15
CA ALA A 21 -40.88 -0.79 3.76
C ALA A 21 -39.51 -1.05 3.10
N PHE A 22 -38.68 -0.01 2.84
CA PHE A 22 -37.38 -0.20 2.18
C PHE A 22 -36.37 -0.91 3.09
N HIS A 23 -35.59 -1.83 2.52
CA HIS A 23 -34.48 -2.49 3.22
C HIS A 23 -33.32 -1.52 3.45
N VAL A 24 -32.77 -1.52 4.68
CA VAL A 24 -31.69 -0.60 5.10
C VAL A 24 -30.32 -1.04 4.58
N ASP A 25 -30.20 -2.28 4.11
CA ASP A 25 -28.98 -2.77 3.47
C ASP A 25 -29.00 -2.41 1.97
N PRO A 26 -28.07 -1.54 1.50
CA PRO A 26 -27.94 -1.21 0.08
C PRO A 26 -27.70 -2.45 -0.79
N ARG A 27 -27.17 -3.54 -0.22
CA ARG A 27 -26.89 -4.80 -0.94
C ARG A 27 -28.15 -5.54 -1.37
N THR A 28 -29.24 -5.40 -0.61
CA THR A 28 -30.53 -6.04 -0.90
C THR A 28 -31.23 -5.33 -2.07
N ILE A 29 -31.13 -4.00 -2.13
CA ILE A 29 -31.71 -3.18 -3.19
C ILE A 29 -30.95 -3.37 -4.51
N LEU A 30 -29.62 -3.54 -4.46
CA LEU A 30 -28.77 -3.71 -5.63
C LEU A 30 -28.72 -5.17 -6.17
N LYS A 31 -29.51 -6.11 -5.61
CA LYS A 31 -29.51 -7.54 -5.97
C LYS A 31 -28.08 -8.13 -6.10
N THR A 32 -27.18 -7.78 -5.19
CA THR A 32 -25.79 -8.27 -5.23
C THR A 32 -25.69 -9.68 -4.63
N SER A 33 -25.20 -10.66 -5.41
CA SER A 33 -24.69 -11.91 -4.85
C SER A 33 -23.33 -11.66 -4.19
N SER A 34 -23.06 -12.36 -3.08
CA SER A 34 -21.98 -12.05 -2.14
C SER A 34 -20.60 -12.60 -2.52
N LEU A 35 -20.35 -13.11 -3.73
CA LEU A 35 -19.21 -14.03 -3.92
C LEU A 35 -18.21 -13.83 -5.06
N LEU A 36 -18.34 -12.88 -6.00
CA LEU A 36 -17.38 -12.87 -7.14
C LEU A 36 -16.93 -11.51 -7.70
N THR A 37 -17.42 -10.36 -7.21
CA THR A 37 -17.05 -9.06 -7.81
C THR A 37 -16.17 -8.24 -6.86
N VAL A 38 -14.92 -7.99 -7.25
CA VAL A 38 -14.04 -7.03 -6.59
C VAL A 38 -14.14 -5.70 -7.34
N PRO A 39 -14.69 -4.62 -6.74
CA PRO A 39 -14.71 -3.33 -7.40
C PRO A 39 -13.30 -2.75 -7.41
N ILE A 40 -12.78 -2.43 -8.60
CA ILE A 40 -11.57 -1.62 -8.74
C ILE A 40 -12.00 -0.16 -8.69
N GLN A 41 -11.44 0.59 -7.74
CA GLN A 41 -11.81 1.99 -7.52
C GLN A 41 -10.62 2.90 -7.79
N VAL A 42 -10.74 3.78 -8.77
CA VAL A 42 -9.84 4.91 -9.04
C VAL A 42 -10.36 6.15 -8.35
N ALA A 43 -9.51 6.81 -7.58
CA ALA A 43 -9.87 8.01 -6.82
C ALA A 43 -8.76 9.04 -6.92
N VAL A 44 -9.09 10.28 -7.28
CA VAL A 44 -8.18 11.42 -7.46
C VAL A 44 -8.26 12.35 -6.26
N ARG A 45 -7.21 13.12 -6.03
CA ARG A 45 -7.24 14.21 -5.05
C ARG A 45 -6.32 15.33 -5.50
N ILE A 46 -6.80 16.56 -5.52
CA ILE A 46 -5.98 17.71 -5.91
C ILE A 46 -5.08 18.11 -4.73
N ALA A 47 -3.75 18.06 -4.92
CA ALA A 47 -2.78 18.33 -3.86
C ALA A 47 -2.75 19.81 -3.41
N ASN A 48 -3.04 20.73 -4.34
CA ASN A 48 -2.99 22.19 -4.12
C ASN A 48 -4.20 22.76 -3.37
N ILE A 49 -5.24 21.96 -3.12
CA ILE A 49 -6.36 22.35 -2.27
C ILE A 49 -6.13 21.76 -0.88
N GLU A 50 -5.85 22.63 0.08
CA GLU A 50 -5.70 22.20 1.46
C GLU A 50 -6.99 21.54 1.94
N ASN A 51 -6.86 20.41 2.64
CA ASN A 51 -7.98 19.66 3.22
C ASN A 51 -9.02 19.07 2.25
N SER A 52 -8.78 19.07 0.93
CA SER A 52 -9.64 18.36 -0.03
C SER A 52 -9.78 16.85 0.30
N SER A 53 -10.96 16.28 0.10
CA SER A 53 -11.17 14.83 0.11
C SER A 53 -10.63 14.21 -1.17
N SER A 54 -10.28 12.92 -1.11
CA SER A 54 -10.12 12.13 -2.33
C SER A 54 -11.49 11.86 -2.92
N GLU A 55 -11.68 12.20 -4.18
CA GLU A 55 -12.90 11.97 -4.93
C GLU A 55 -12.77 10.71 -5.78
N VAL A 56 -13.79 9.88 -5.74
CA VAL A 56 -13.84 8.70 -6.60
C VAL A 56 -14.20 9.17 -8.01
N VAL A 57 -13.27 8.98 -8.94
CA VAL A 57 -13.44 9.39 -10.34
C VAL A 57 -13.71 8.20 -11.26
N GLY A 58 -13.49 6.97 -10.77
CA GLY A 58 -13.77 5.77 -11.54
C GLY A 58 -14.05 4.57 -10.64
N ILE A 59 -15.05 3.77 -11.01
CA ILE A 59 -15.34 2.48 -10.39
C ILE A 59 -15.54 1.48 -11.52
N TYR A 60 -14.70 0.44 -11.54
CA TYR A 60 -14.89 -0.70 -12.40
C TYR A 60 -15.50 -1.86 -11.62
N ARG A 61 -16.47 -2.51 -12.27
CA ARG A 61 -17.14 -3.70 -11.77
C ARG A 61 -17.19 -4.73 -12.91
N GLY A 62 -16.46 -5.81 -12.72
CA GLY A 62 -16.48 -6.97 -13.61
C GLY A 62 -16.39 -8.26 -12.82
N SER A 63 -16.53 -9.39 -13.50
CA SER A 63 -16.31 -10.74 -12.95
C SER A 63 -14.83 -11.04 -12.65
N GLY A 64 -13.93 -10.16 -13.08
CA GLY A 64 -12.49 -10.25 -12.85
C GLY A 64 -11.83 -8.87 -13.01
N LYS A 65 -10.51 -8.83 -13.14
CA LYS A 65 -9.78 -7.59 -13.44
C LYS A 65 -10.08 -7.13 -14.87
N PRO A 66 -10.10 -5.82 -15.17
CA PRO A 66 -10.19 -5.35 -16.54
C PRO A 66 -9.05 -5.94 -17.35
N VAL A 67 -9.37 -6.52 -18.50
CA VAL A 67 -8.39 -7.17 -19.38
C VAL A 67 -7.55 -6.13 -20.11
N ASP A 68 -8.19 -5.05 -20.54
CA ASP A 68 -7.55 -3.94 -21.22
C ASP A 68 -7.28 -2.77 -20.27
N ALA A 69 -6.02 -2.60 -19.90
CA ALA A 69 -5.57 -1.49 -19.08
C ALA A 69 -5.67 -0.14 -19.81
N VAL A 70 -5.48 -0.13 -21.14
CA VAL A 70 -5.51 1.10 -21.94
C VAL A 70 -6.94 1.64 -21.98
N GLY A 71 -7.91 0.83 -22.40
CA GLY A 71 -9.32 1.20 -22.40
C GLY A 71 -9.85 1.51 -21.00
N PHE A 72 -9.39 0.81 -19.96
CA PHE A 72 -9.79 1.11 -18.58
C PHE A 72 -9.34 2.50 -18.10
N PHE A 73 -8.09 2.90 -18.40
CA PHE A 73 -7.56 4.19 -17.97
C PHE A 73 -7.85 5.33 -18.95
N GLN A 74 -8.30 5.06 -20.18
CA GLN A 74 -8.48 6.08 -21.22
C GLN A 74 -9.38 7.26 -20.78
N PRO A 75 -10.61 7.05 -20.24
CA PRO A 75 -11.46 8.18 -19.85
C PRO A 75 -10.80 9.03 -18.75
N PHE A 76 -10.20 8.35 -17.78
CA PHE A 76 -9.46 8.97 -16.68
C PHE A 76 -8.30 9.82 -17.19
N VAL A 77 -7.49 9.28 -18.10
CA VAL A 77 -6.33 9.98 -18.69
C VAL A 77 -6.78 11.21 -19.46
N GLN A 78 -7.84 11.11 -20.27
CA GLN A 78 -8.36 12.23 -21.06
C GLN A 78 -8.81 13.40 -20.17
N GLU A 79 -9.50 13.11 -19.06
CA GLU A 79 -9.91 14.13 -18.09
C GLU A 79 -8.71 14.74 -17.36
N VAL A 80 -7.80 13.90 -16.88
CA VAL A 80 -6.67 14.34 -16.06
C VAL A 80 -5.65 15.13 -16.87
N LEU A 81 -5.45 14.82 -18.15
CA LEU A 81 -4.57 15.58 -19.04
C LEU A 81 -4.96 17.07 -19.18
N GLN A 82 -6.25 17.39 -19.03
CA GLN A 82 -6.73 18.77 -19.15
C GLN A 82 -6.39 19.62 -17.92
N ILE A 83 -6.16 18.98 -16.77
CA ILE A 83 -6.04 19.67 -15.47
C ILE A 83 -4.69 19.44 -14.78
N LEU A 84 -3.99 18.36 -15.10
CA LEU A 84 -2.76 17.96 -14.41
C LEU A 84 -1.56 18.69 -15.00
N LYS A 85 -0.90 19.50 -14.17
CA LYS A 85 0.42 20.07 -14.47
C LYS A 85 1.57 19.23 -13.92
N ASP A 86 1.36 18.66 -12.73
CA ASP A 86 2.28 17.77 -12.03
C ASP A 86 1.46 16.91 -11.05
N GLY A 87 1.95 15.71 -10.76
CA GLY A 87 1.30 14.76 -9.87
C GLY A 87 2.12 13.51 -9.67
N CYS A 88 1.58 12.57 -8.89
CA CYS A 88 2.19 11.25 -8.73
C CYS A 88 1.13 10.16 -8.81
N PHE A 89 1.55 8.97 -9.19
CA PHE A 89 0.74 7.77 -9.28
C PHE A 89 0.96 6.90 -8.04
N VAL A 90 -0.07 6.80 -7.19
CA VAL A 90 -0.04 6.00 -5.96
C VAL A 90 -0.83 4.72 -6.15
N ALA A 91 -0.14 3.59 -6.19
CA ALA A 91 -0.76 2.29 -6.40
C ALA A 91 0.00 1.18 -5.65
N ASN A 92 -0.74 0.17 -5.16
CA ASN A 92 -0.15 -1.07 -4.65
C ASN A 92 0.53 -1.87 -5.79
N GLY A 93 1.28 -2.93 -5.47
CA GLY A 93 2.05 -3.67 -6.47
C GLY A 93 1.22 -4.13 -7.69
N PRO A 94 0.10 -4.87 -7.51
CA PRO A 94 -0.76 -5.29 -8.61
C PRO A 94 -1.34 -4.11 -9.42
N ALA A 95 -1.92 -3.12 -8.74
CA ALA A 95 -2.48 -1.90 -9.33
C ALA A 95 -1.49 -1.17 -10.23
N ARG A 96 -0.26 -1.02 -9.72
CA ARG A 96 0.83 -0.35 -10.40
C ARG A 96 1.23 -1.09 -11.66
N SER A 97 1.46 -2.40 -11.55
CA SER A 97 1.83 -3.23 -12.69
C SER A 97 0.75 -3.23 -13.78
N PHE A 98 -0.52 -3.07 -13.39
CA PHE A 98 -1.64 -2.92 -14.31
C PHE A 98 -1.64 -1.55 -15.01
N GLY A 99 -1.61 -0.45 -14.26
CA GLY A 99 -1.63 0.92 -14.82
C GLY A 99 -0.38 1.31 -15.60
N LEU A 100 0.77 0.73 -15.26
CA LEU A 100 2.02 0.93 -15.98
C LEU A 100 2.30 -0.16 -17.03
N ARG A 101 1.48 -1.21 -17.08
CA ARG A 101 1.61 -2.37 -17.96
C ARG A 101 3.02 -3.01 -17.92
N HIS A 102 3.52 -3.25 -16.71
CA HIS A 102 4.77 -3.98 -16.46
C HIS A 102 4.52 -5.31 -15.74
N ARG A 103 5.56 -6.13 -15.59
CA ARG A 103 5.49 -7.40 -14.86
C ARG A 103 5.33 -7.16 -13.36
N GLY A 104 4.51 -8.00 -12.73
CA GLY A 104 4.11 -7.80 -11.34
C GLY A 104 5.19 -8.20 -10.32
N HIS A 105 4.83 -8.09 -9.05
CA HIS A 105 5.67 -8.33 -7.87
C HIS A 105 6.31 -9.74 -7.76
N ASN A 106 5.88 -10.71 -8.56
CA ASN A 106 6.44 -12.07 -8.61
C ASN A 106 7.13 -12.36 -9.95
N SER A 107 7.74 -11.35 -10.57
CA SER A 107 8.46 -11.50 -11.83
C SER A 107 9.97 -11.37 -11.64
N THR A 108 10.74 -11.76 -12.64
CA THR A 108 12.20 -11.61 -12.63
C THR A 108 12.65 -10.15 -12.67
N ALA A 109 11.85 -9.22 -13.19
CA ALA A 109 12.15 -7.79 -13.24
C ALA A 109 10.91 -6.94 -12.87
N PRO A 110 10.54 -6.84 -11.58
CA PRO A 110 9.26 -6.27 -11.16
C PRO A 110 9.29 -4.74 -10.95
N CYS A 111 10.46 -4.15 -10.70
CA CYS A 111 10.59 -2.79 -10.19
C CYS A 111 10.68 -1.79 -11.35
N SER A 112 9.87 -0.74 -11.29
CA SER A 112 9.92 0.34 -12.28
C SER A 112 11.02 1.37 -11.99
N ARG A 113 11.60 1.38 -10.78
CA ARG A 113 12.58 2.40 -10.32
C ARG A 113 14.04 1.96 -10.39
N CYS A 114 14.32 0.67 -10.49
CA CYS A 114 15.70 0.17 -10.56
C CYS A 114 15.80 -1.19 -11.25
N TRP A 115 17.02 -1.54 -11.63
CA TRP A 115 17.39 -2.79 -12.29
C TRP A 115 17.61 -3.93 -11.30
N VAL A 116 16.55 -4.31 -10.57
CA VAL A 116 16.56 -5.50 -9.71
C VAL A 116 16.20 -6.75 -10.51
N ARG A 117 16.91 -7.85 -10.23
CA ARG A 117 16.60 -9.18 -10.78
C ARG A 117 16.17 -10.14 -9.67
N GLY A 118 14.96 -10.66 -9.78
CA GLY A 118 14.41 -11.64 -8.85
C GLY A 118 14.85 -13.06 -9.18
N LYS A 119 15.05 -13.87 -8.14
CA LYS A 119 15.29 -15.31 -8.25
C LYS A 119 14.06 -16.08 -7.78
N CYS A 120 13.67 -17.11 -8.52
CA CYS A 120 12.63 -18.04 -8.10
C CYS A 120 13.24 -19.00 -7.10
N LEU A 121 12.84 -18.89 -5.83
CA LEU A 121 13.31 -19.79 -4.79
C LEU A 121 12.55 -21.12 -4.80
N ARG A 122 11.24 -21.04 -5.03
CA ARG A 122 10.34 -22.18 -5.24
C ARG A 122 9.08 -21.72 -5.96
N ALA A 123 8.25 -22.66 -6.40
CA ALA A 123 7.00 -22.35 -7.08
C ALA A 123 6.17 -21.28 -6.33
N GLY A 124 5.96 -20.13 -6.99
CA GLY A 124 5.20 -19.00 -6.45
C GLY A 124 5.95 -18.06 -5.51
N VAL A 125 7.25 -18.27 -5.24
CA VAL A 125 8.05 -17.44 -4.33
C VAL A 125 9.27 -16.85 -5.06
N MET A 126 9.19 -15.54 -5.30
CA MET A 126 10.29 -14.74 -5.84
C MET A 126 10.98 -13.95 -4.73
N VAL A 127 12.31 -13.97 -4.74
CA VAL A 127 13.16 -13.21 -3.81
C VAL A 127 14.04 -12.22 -4.56
N TYR A 128 14.33 -11.09 -3.91
CA TYR A 128 15.11 -9.98 -4.46
C TYR A 128 16.22 -9.62 -3.47
N GLU A 129 17.41 -10.15 -3.73
CA GLU A 129 18.58 -10.01 -2.86
C GLU A 129 19.40 -8.77 -3.23
N GLY A 130 19.98 -8.13 -2.21
CA GLY A 130 20.82 -6.94 -2.37
C GLY A 130 20.08 -5.62 -2.09
N VAL A 131 20.85 -4.53 -2.09
CA VAL A 131 20.37 -3.17 -1.82
C VAL A 131 20.87 -2.16 -2.86
N ASP A 132 22.04 -2.41 -3.44
CA ASP A 132 22.64 -1.54 -4.44
C ASP A 132 22.18 -1.94 -5.85
N PHE A 133 21.17 -1.25 -6.35
CA PHE A 133 20.64 -1.45 -7.71
C PHE A 133 20.79 -0.20 -8.54
N VAL A 134 21.13 -0.37 -9.82
CA VAL A 134 21.19 0.74 -10.77
C VAL A 134 19.78 1.34 -10.92
N ALA A 135 19.65 2.65 -10.75
CA ALA A 135 18.39 3.35 -10.95
C ALA A 135 17.95 3.27 -12.41
N CYS A 136 16.65 3.12 -12.65
CA CYS A 136 16.07 3.18 -13.98
C CYS A 136 15.81 4.66 -14.33
N THR A 137 16.26 5.10 -15.50
CA THR A 137 16.00 6.45 -16.01
C THR A 137 14.67 6.51 -16.78
N LEU A 138 14.12 7.72 -16.92
CA LEU A 138 12.92 7.93 -17.74
C LEU A 138 13.13 7.51 -19.20
N VAL A 139 14.33 7.73 -19.74
CA VAL A 139 14.68 7.37 -21.12
C VAL A 139 14.68 5.86 -21.28
N GLU A 140 15.35 5.12 -20.38
CA GLU A 140 15.36 3.64 -20.41
C GLU A 140 13.96 3.06 -20.26
N TYR A 141 13.15 3.61 -19.35
CA TYR A 141 11.79 3.15 -19.14
C TYR A 141 10.90 3.42 -20.36
N SER A 142 10.99 4.62 -20.95
CA SER A 142 10.20 5.02 -22.12
C SER A 142 10.58 4.25 -23.38
N SER A 143 11.88 3.99 -23.56
CA SER A 143 12.41 3.18 -24.66
C SER A 143 12.26 1.67 -24.43
N ARG A 144 11.80 1.26 -23.24
CA ARG A 144 11.49 -0.12 -22.87
C ARG A 144 12.68 -1.08 -23.02
N VAL A 145 13.88 -0.60 -22.67
CA VAL A 145 15.12 -1.39 -22.79
C VAL A 145 15.03 -2.71 -22.01
N ASN A 146 14.30 -2.73 -20.89
CA ASN A 146 14.09 -3.94 -20.10
C ASN A 146 12.89 -4.76 -20.60
N SER A 147 13.11 -5.61 -21.61
CA SER A 147 12.08 -6.50 -22.17
C SER A 147 11.43 -7.43 -21.12
N ASP A 148 12.17 -7.80 -20.08
CA ASP A 148 11.68 -8.64 -19.00
C ASP A 148 10.78 -7.89 -18.03
N HIS A 149 10.82 -6.55 -18.02
CA HIS A 149 9.96 -5.72 -17.18
C HIS A 149 8.63 -5.38 -17.87
N HIS A 150 8.62 -5.07 -19.17
CA HIS A 150 7.42 -4.56 -19.85
C HIS A 150 6.47 -5.66 -20.36
N LYS A 151 5.15 -5.39 -20.38
CA LYS A 151 4.10 -6.31 -20.90
C LYS A 151 3.41 -5.74 -22.15
N GLY A 152 4.19 -5.41 -23.18
CA GLY A 152 3.70 -4.85 -24.44
C GLY A 152 4.07 -3.38 -24.64
N PRO A 153 3.48 -2.69 -25.64
CA PRO A 153 3.97 -1.38 -26.11
C PRO A 153 3.35 -0.15 -25.45
N ASP A 154 2.25 -0.27 -24.70
CA ASP A 154 1.56 0.90 -24.14
C ASP A 154 1.67 0.98 -22.62
N CYS A 155 1.90 2.17 -22.07
CA CYS A 155 1.82 2.44 -20.63
C CYS A 155 0.63 3.38 -20.43
N PRO A 156 -0.56 2.90 -19.99
CA PRO A 156 -1.77 3.72 -19.94
C PRO A 156 -1.58 5.05 -19.20
N ILE A 157 -0.88 5.01 -18.07
CA ILE A 157 -0.59 6.18 -17.23
C ILE A 157 0.63 6.97 -17.74
N GLY A 158 1.42 6.41 -18.67
CA GLY A 158 2.69 6.99 -19.14
C GLY A 158 2.54 8.22 -20.04
N VAL A 159 1.32 8.52 -20.51
CA VAL A 159 1.03 9.73 -21.29
C VAL A 159 0.77 10.96 -20.43
N LEU A 160 0.60 10.79 -19.11
CA LEU A 160 0.42 11.90 -18.20
C LEU A 160 1.72 12.73 -18.08
N PRO A 161 1.64 14.05 -17.85
CA PRO A 161 2.80 14.96 -17.86
C PRO A 161 3.62 14.86 -16.57
N PHE A 162 4.11 13.67 -16.23
CA PHE A 162 5.06 13.45 -15.14
C PHE A 162 6.05 12.34 -15.48
N ASN A 163 7.17 12.31 -14.75
CA ASN A 163 8.17 11.26 -14.92
C ASN A 163 7.64 9.95 -14.29
N VAL A 164 7.14 9.04 -15.13
CA VAL A 164 6.50 7.79 -14.69
C VAL A 164 7.37 6.93 -13.75
N VAL A 165 8.70 7.06 -13.81
CA VAL A 165 9.61 6.30 -12.96
C VAL A 165 9.59 6.85 -11.53
N VAL A 166 9.88 8.15 -11.34
CA VAL A 166 10.01 8.74 -10.01
C VAL A 166 8.68 9.23 -9.44
N ASN A 167 7.71 9.58 -10.30
CA ASN A 167 6.36 9.98 -9.90
C ASN A 167 5.44 8.78 -9.68
N THR A 168 5.87 7.53 -9.90
CA THR A 168 5.13 6.35 -9.42
C THR A 168 5.63 5.95 -8.03
N VAL A 169 5.01 6.51 -6.99
CA VAL A 169 5.47 6.37 -5.60
C VAL A 169 5.02 5.08 -4.95
N PHE A 170 5.75 4.62 -3.94
CA PHE A 170 5.39 3.47 -3.12
C PHE A 170 4.45 3.85 -1.98
N ASP A 171 3.28 3.22 -1.96
CA ASP A 171 2.26 3.54 -0.98
C ASP A 171 2.59 2.92 0.39
N TYR A 172 2.92 3.77 1.37
CA TYR A 172 3.16 3.36 2.75
C TYR A 172 2.06 2.45 3.34
N MET A 173 0.78 2.67 3.02
CA MET A 173 -0.30 1.84 3.58
C MET A 173 -0.18 0.38 3.13
N HIS A 174 0.01 0.15 1.83
CA HIS A 174 0.14 -1.21 1.30
C HIS A 174 1.54 -1.78 1.49
N LEU A 175 2.58 -0.96 1.40
CA LEU A 175 3.97 -1.38 1.50
C LEU A 175 4.40 -1.54 2.97
N GLY A 176 4.38 -0.46 3.75
CA GLY A 176 4.91 -0.47 5.11
C GLY A 176 3.99 -1.17 6.11
N CYS A 177 2.67 -0.93 6.03
CA CYS A 177 1.72 -1.51 6.98
C CYS A 177 1.28 -2.93 6.58
N LEU A 178 0.56 -3.08 5.47
CA LEU A 178 0.07 -4.40 5.02
C LEU A 178 1.19 -5.27 4.42
N GLY A 179 2.28 -4.67 3.94
CA GLY A 179 3.36 -5.40 3.30
C GLY A 179 4.41 -5.89 4.28
N ILE A 180 5.03 -4.97 5.02
CA ILE A 180 6.18 -5.26 5.88
C ILE A 180 5.78 -5.55 7.32
N MET A 181 4.95 -4.72 7.95
CA MET A 181 4.57 -4.94 9.35
C MET A 181 3.78 -6.25 9.51
N GLU A 182 2.84 -6.55 8.61
CA GLU A 182 2.16 -7.86 8.60
C GLU A 182 3.17 -9.01 8.48
N LYS A 183 4.13 -8.89 7.57
CA LYS A 183 5.16 -9.91 7.34
C LYS A 183 6.05 -10.13 8.56
N ILE A 184 6.46 -9.07 9.24
CA ILE A 184 7.20 -9.15 10.50
C ILE A 184 6.40 -9.93 11.55
N LEU A 185 5.09 -9.65 11.69
CA LEU A 185 4.26 -10.37 12.66
C LEU A 185 4.05 -11.84 12.29
N CYS A 186 3.85 -12.17 11.01
CA CYS A 186 3.82 -13.58 10.59
C CYS A 186 5.15 -14.30 10.88
N GLY A 187 6.29 -13.61 10.76
CA GLY A 187 7.59 -14.16 11.15
C GLY A 187 7.70 -14.40 12.64
N LEU A 188 7.41 -13.38 13.46
CA LEU A 188 7.56 -13.43 14.91
C LEU A 188 6.53 -14.31 15.62
N ILE A 189 5.28 -14.35 15.15
CA ILE A 189 4.18 -15.05 15.82
C ILE A 189 3.98 -16.45 15.25
N ASP A 190 3.96 -16.59 13.92
CA ASP A 190 3.66 -17.88 13.30
C ASP A 190 4.92 -18.70 12.99
N GLY A 191 6.09 -18.06 12.92
CA GLY A 191 7.33 -18.69 12.45
C GLY A 191 7.36 -18.86 10.93
N ARG A 192 6.54 -18.10 10.18
CA ARG A 192 6.25 -18.34 8.75
C ARG A 192 7.49 -18.44 7.84
N PHE A 193 8.58 -17.75 8.20
CA PHE A 193 9.78 -17.67 7.36
C PHE A 193 10.98 -18.39 7.96
N SER A 194 11.13 -18.34 9.28
CA SER A 194 12.19 -19.00 10.03
C SER A 194 11.71 -19.29 11.44
N GLU A 195 11.74 -20.55 11.87
CA GLU A 195 11.36 -20.96 13.22
C GLU A 195 12.25 -20.31 14.29
N SER A 196 13.51 -19.98 13.95
CA SER A 196 14.44 -19.33 14.87
C SER A 196 14.01 -17.92 15.31
N VAL A 197 13.18 -17.23 14.51
CA VAL A 197 12.65 -15.90 14.82
C VAL A 197 11.32 -15.97 15.55
N LYS A 198 10.65 -17.12 15.50
CA LYS A 198 9.37 -17.32 16.16
C LYS A 198 9.55 -17.15 17.66
N LEU A 199 8.68 -16.35 18.25
CA LEU A 199 8.57 -16.22 19.70
C LEU A 199 8.02 -17.53 20.26
N SER A 200 8.94 -18.40 20.68
CA SER A 200 8.69 -19.83 20.86
C SER A 200 7.93 -20.14 22.15
N SER A 201 7.94 -19.23 23.13
CA SER A 201 7.16 -19.40 24.37
C SER A 201 5.81 -18.69 24.29
N SER A 202 4.75 -19.38 24.71
CA SER A 202 3.44 -18.77 24.97
C SER A 202 3.54 -17.57 25.91
N VAL A 203 4.55 -17.55 26.78
CA VAL A 203 4.88 -16.44 27.68
C VAL A 203 5.33 -15.19 26.92
N GLN A 204 6.24 -15.29 25.95
CA GLN A 204 6.69 -14.12 25.16
C GLN A 204 5.54 -13.51 24.34
N VAL A 205 4.73 -14.35 23.70
CA VAL A 205 3.54 -13.88 22.96
C VAL A 205 2.54 -13.24 23.91
N LYS A 206 2.32 -13.82 25.09
CA LYS A 206 1.46 -13.25 26.13
C LYS A 206 1.98 -11.90 26.63
N VAL A 207 3.29 -11.74 26.80
CA VAL A 207 3.90 -10.44 27.15
C VAL A 207 3.61 -9.39 26.08
N LEU A 208 3.73 -9.73 24.79
CA LEU A 208 3.39 -8.79 23.70
C LEU A 208 1.91 -8.41 23.72
N SER A 209 1.01 -9.38 23.90
CA SER A 209 -0.42 -9.13 24.03
C SER A 209 -0.73 -8.23 25.22
N THR A 210 -0.14 -8.50 26.39
CA THR A 210 -0.31 -7.66 27.59
C THR A 210 0.20 -6.24 27.36
N ARG A 211 1.36 -6.06 26.74
CA ARG A 211 1.89 -4.73 26.39
C ARG A 211 0.96 -3.98 25.44
N LEU A 212 0.38 -4.65 24.44
CA LEU A 212 -0.60 -4.04 23.53
C LEU A 212 -1.87 -3.60 24.25
N GLU A 213 -2.38 -4.42 25.16
CA GLU A 213 -3.56 -4.06 25.98
C GLU A 213 -3.28 -2.88 26.91
N GLN A 214 -2.10 -2.82 27.53
CA GLN A 214 -1.69 -1.65 28.33
C GLN A 214 -1.59 -0.39 27.46
N VAL A 215 -0.91 -0.47 26.31
CA VAL A 215 -0.72 0.68 25.42
C VAL A 215 -2.03 1.19 24.82
N LYS A 216 -3.03 0.32 24.63
CA LYS A 216 -4.38 0.68 24.18
C LYS A 216 -5.09 1.64 25.14
N GLU A 217 -4.85 1.55 26.45
CA GLU A 217 -5.42 2.48 27.45
C GLU A 217 -4.96 3.92 27.21
N TYR A 218 -3.71 4.09 26.76
CA TYR A 218 -3.11 5.38 26.43
C TYR A 218 -3.35 5.82 24.98
N CYS A 219 -4.05 5.01 24.18
CA CYS A 219 -4.30 5.34 22.78
C CYS A 219 -5.42 6.38 22.64
N PRO A 220 -5.17 7.51 21.94
CA PRO A 220 -6.18 8.55 21.72
C PRO A 220 -7.47 8.03 21.06
N LEU A 221 -8.61 8.66 21.39
CA LEU A 221 -9.95 8.27 20.93
C LEU A 221 -10.16 8.41 19.41
N ASN A 222 -9.33 9.21 18.73
CA ASN A 222 -9.42 9.43 17.29
C ASN A 222 -8.87 8.26 16.44
N PHE A 223 -8.31 7.23 17.05
CA PHE A 223 -7.97 5.98 16.36
C PHE A 223 -9.20 5.08 16.27
N ALA A 224 -9.72 4.89 15.05
CA ALA A 224 -10.93 4.12 14.80
C ALA A 224 -10.84 2.63 15.23
N ARG A 225 -9.63 2.05 15.24
CA ARG A 225 -9.34 0.68 15.67
C ARG A 225 -7.99 0.62 16.36
N LYS A 226 -7.93 -0.11 17.48
CA LYS A 226 -6.72 -0.38 18.25
C LYS A 226 -6.44 -1.89 18.16
N PRO A 227 -5.20 -2.33 17.90
CA PRO A 227 -4.87 -3.75 17.96
C PRO A 227 -4.92 -4.22 19.42
N ILE A 228 -5.67 -5.28 19.69
CA ILE A 228 -6.00 -5.73 21.05
C ILE A 228 -5.52 -7.18 21.28
N ASP A 229 -5.08 -7.89 20.25
CA ASP A 229 -4.62 -9.27 20.36
C ASP A 229 -3.64 -9.59 19.23
N ILE A 230 -2.34 -9.71 19.56
CA ILE A 230 -1.30 -9.93 18.55
C ILE A 230 -1.42 -11.30 17.86
N VAL A 231 -2.09 -12.27 18.51
CA VAL A 231 -2.32 -13.60 17.93
C VAL A 231 -3.31 -13.49 16.76
N LYS A 232 -4.22 -12.52 16.80
CA LYS A 232 -5.18 -12.23 15.71
C LYS A 232 -4.62 -11.26 14.67
N HIS A 233 -3.29 -11.12 14.56
CA HIS A 233 -2.66 -10.18 13.63
C HIS A 233 -3.11 -10.37 12.17
N SER A 234 -3.45 -11.60 11.74
CA SER A 234 -3.98 -11.90 10.41
C SER A 234 -5.32 -11.19 10.09
N LYS A 235 -6.03 -10.68 11.11
CA LYS A 235 -7.27 -9.91 10.95
C LYS A 235 -7.05 -8.41 11.01
N PHE A 236 -5.85 -7.94 11.33
CA PHE A 236 -5.55 -6.52 11.45
C PHE A 236 -5.72 -5.83 10.10
N LYS A 237 -6.24 -4.60 10.15
CA LYS A 237 -6.25 -3.70 9.00
C LYS A 237 -5.06 -2.77 9.03
N ALA A 238 -4.81 -2.09 7.91
CA ALA A 238 -3.68 -1.19 7.76
C ALA A 238 -3.55 -0.16 8.90
N THR A 239 -4.67 0.30 9.47
CA THR A 239 -4.68 1.25 10.61
C THR A 239 -4.08 0.66 11.88
N GLU A 240 -4.31 -0.62 12.15
CA GLU A 240 -3.76 -1.33 13.31
C GLU A 240 -2.27 -1.60 13.11
N PHE A 241 -1.85 -2.04 11.92
CA PHE A 241 -0.44 -2.15 11.59
C PHE A 241 0.29 -0.81 11.65
N ARG A 242 -0.33 0.28 11.17
CA ARG A 242 0.23 1.64 11.30
C ARG A 242 0.38 2.05 12.76
N TYR A 243 -0.58 1.69 13.61
CA TYR A 243 -0.51 1.98 15.03
C TYR A 243 0.71 1.32 15.67
N ILE A 244 0.92 0.03 15.35
CA ILE A 244 2.13 -0.69 15.75
C ILE A 244 3.37 -0.01 15.21
N HIS A 245 3.43 0.26 13.91
CA HIS A 245 4.63 0.82 13.28
C HIS A 245 5.07 2.16 13.90
N LEU A 246 4.12 3.04 14.27
CA LEU A 246 4.43 4.42 14.65
C LEU A 246 4.43 4.70 16.15
N TYR A 247 3.65 3.94 16.93
CA TYR A 247 3.37 4.27 18.32
C TYR A 247 3.79 3.15 19.27
N SER A 248 3.19 1.97 19.14
CA SER A 248 3.44 0.89 20.10
C SER A 248 4.67 0.06 19.76
N GLY A 249 5.06 0.00 18.49
CA GLY A 249 6.20 -0.77 17.98
C GLY A 249 7.54 -0.41 18.61
N PRO A 250 7.89 0.86 18.85
CA PRO A 250 9.09 1.20 19.61
C PRO A 250 9.10 0.59 21.03
N ALA A 251 7.94 0.56 21.71
CA ALA A 251 7.81 -0.03 23.04
C ALA A 251 7.74 -1.57 23.02
N ILE A 252 7.29 -2.15 21.91
CA ILE A 252 7.02 -3.59 21.77
C ILE A 252 8.20 -4.33 21.12
N PHE A 253 8.81 -3.74 20.09
CA PHE A 253 9.78 -4.36 19.19
C PHE A 253 11.15 -3.65 19.15
N TYR A 254 11.35 -2.56 19.89
CA TYR A 254 12.64 -1.84 20.05
C TYR A 254 13.40 -1.42 18.76
N GLY A 255 12.86 -1.63 17.53
CA GLY A 255 13.66 -1.54 16.30
C GLY A 255 12.99 -1.00 15.02
N LEU A 256 11.73 -0.53 15.04
CA LEU A 256 11.02 -0.08 13.83
C LEU A 256 10.78 1.44 13.76
N VAL A 257 11.75 2.23 14.23
CA VAL A 257 11.63 3.70 14.35
C VAL A 257 11.75 4.42 12.99
N THR A 258 12.32 3.77 11.99
CA THR A 258 12.68 4.33 10.68
C THR A 258 11.50 4.95 9.93
N MET A 259 10.35 4.27 9.89
CA MET A 259 9.19 4.75 9.13
C MET A 259 8.54 5.98 9.74
N ARG A 260 8.66 6.16 11.06
CA ARG A 260 8.19 7.37 11.75
C ARG A 260 8.93 8.60 11.25
N ILE A 261 10.23 8.49 10.96
CA ILE A 261 11.03 9.58 10.40
C ILE A 261 10.51 9.97 9.02
N LEU A 262 10.25 9.02 8.15
CA LEU A 262 9.75 9.30 6.79
C LEU A 262 8.31 9.86 6.79
N ILE A 263 7.51 9.55 7.81
CA ILE A 263 6.12 10.03 7.92
C ILE A 263 6.02 11.41 8.59
N HIS A 264 7.00 11.78 9.41
CA HIS A 264 6.94 13.00 10.19
C HIS A 264 7.22 14.24 9.34
N GLN A 265 6.45 15.31 9.58
CA GLN A 265 6.48 16.52 8.76
C GLN A 265 7.73 17.36 8.96
N ARG A 266 8.30 17.32 10.18
CA ARG A 266 9.46 18.13 10.56
C ARG A 266 10.79 17.36 10.50
N SER A 267 10.82 16.20 9.86
CA SER A 267 12.07 15.44 9.69
C SER A 267 13.03 16.22 8.81
N THR A 268 14.25 16.43 9.30
CA THR A 268 15.32 17.12 8.57
C THR A 268 15.90 16.21 7.49
N PRO A 269 16.62 16.76 6.49
CA PRO A 269 17.33 15.96 5.49
C PRO A 269 18.28 14.93 6.11
N GLN A 270 18.99 15.29 7.19
CA GLN A 270 19.89 14.37 7.89
C GLN A 270 19.14 13.16 8.46
N PHE A 271 17.97 13.38 9.08
CA PHE A 271 17.16 12.27 9.58
C PHE A 271 16.57 11.43 8.43
N ILE A 272 16.23 12.04 7.30
CA ILE A 272 15.74 11.28 6.13
C ILE A 272 16.85 10.37 5.58
N ASN A 273 18.09 10.86 5.47
CA ASN A 273 19.24 10.05 5.05
C ASN A 273 19.56 8.95 6.08
N PHE A 274 19.47 9.25 7.37
CA PHE A 274 19.58 8.22 8.40
C PHE A 274 18.51 7.13 8.23
N ALA A 275 17.27 7.53 7.95
CA ALA A 275 16.19 6.58 7.73
C ALA A 275 16.42 5.71 6.48
N GLU A 276 16.98 6.29 5.42
CA GLU A 276 17.42 5.56 4.23
C GLU A 276 18.43 4.46 4.57
N SER A 277 19.52 4.82 5.28
CA SER A 277 20.52 3.85 5.72
C SER A 277 19.94 2.77 6.63
N CYS A 278 18.97 3.09 7.48
CA CYS A 278 18.28 2.09 8.29
C CYS A 278 17.41 1.14 7.45
N LEU A 279 16.77 1.62 6.38
CA LEU A 279 16.01 0.75 5.47
C LEU A 279 16.93 -0.16 4.65
N GLU A 280 18.05 0.37 4.16
CA GLU A 280 19.08 -0.43 3.48
C GLU A 280 19.62 -1.51 4.41
N LEU A 281 19.98 -1.15 5.65
CA LEU A 281 20.45 -2.12 6.64
C LEU A 281 19.38 -3.19 6.91
N PHE A 282 18.12 -2.79 7.12
CA PHE A 282 17.02 -3.73 7.34
C PHE A 282 16.88 -4.72 6.17
N VAL A 283 16.89 -4.24 4.92
CA VAL A 283 16.77 -5.10 3.74
C VAL A 283 17.98 -6.03 3.63
N LYS A 284 19.19 -5.52 3.87
CA LYS A 284 20.43 -6.29 3.81
C LYS A 284 20.48 -7.43 4.83
N THR A 285 20.03 -7.20 6.06
CA THR A 285 20.07 -8.20 7.14
C THR A 285 18.79 -9.03 7.25
N ALA A 286 17.74 -8.71 6.47
CA ALA A 286 16.44 -9.36 6.61
C ALA A 286 16.48 -10.86 6.34
N SER A 287 17.31 -11.34 5.41
CA SER A 287 17.45 -12.78 5.14
C SER A 287 18.15 -13.53 6.26
N GLU A 288 19.08 -12.89 6.96
CA GLU A 288 19.80 -13.49 8.10
C GLU A 288 18.88 -13.64 9.30
N VAL A 289 18.05 -12.63 9.55
CA VAL A 289 17.06 -12.66 10.63
C VAL A 289 15.90 -13.55 10.23
N TYR A 290 15.11 -13.14 9.25
CA TYR A 290 13.82 -13.75 8.95
C TYR A 290 13.88 -14.92 7.96
N GLY A 291 15.03 -15.17 7.32
CA GLY A 291 15.14 -16.14 6.23
C GLY A 291 14.98 -15.50 4.84
N VAL A 292 15.56 -16.14 3.82
CA VAL A 292 15.63 -15.61 2.43
C VAL A 292 14.25 -15.31 1.82
N ASP A 293 13.23 -16.07 2.17
CA ASP A 293 11.82 -15.86 1.79
C ASP A 293 11.27 -14.48 2.22
N PHE A 294 11.91 -13.86 3.20
CA PHE A 294 11.55 -12.53 3.66
C PHE A 294 11.90 -11.45 2.62
N LEU A 295 12.78 -11.70 1.66
CA LEU A 295 13.21 -10.74 0.64
C LEU A 295 12.22 -10.63 -0.54
N SER A 296 10.93 -10.41 -0.27
CA SER A 296 9.91 -10.25 -1.32
C SER A 296 9.98 -8.86 -1.99
N TYR A 297 9.16 -8.66 -3.02
CA TYR A 297 9.08 -7.37 -3.72
C TYR A 297 8.81 -6.21 -2.77
N ASN A 298 7.91 -6.38 -1.79
CA ASN A 298 7.66 -5.36 -0.78
C ASN A 298 8.94 -5.03 0.01
N THR A 299 9.75 -6.02 0.40
CA THR A 299 11.02 -5.77 1.11
C THR A 299 11.97 -4.95 0.25
N HIS A 300 12.12 -5.29 -1.03
CA HIS A 300 12.89 -4.48 -1.99
C HIS A 300 12.35 -3.05 -2.12
N CYS A 301 11.02 -2.87 -2.14
CA CYS A 301 10.39 -1.57 -2.32
C CYS A 301 10.66 -0.57 -1.19
N LEU A 302 11.11 -1.04 -0.01
CA LEU A 302 11.51 -0.16 1.09
C LEU A 302 12.65 0.77 0.69
N LEU A 303 13.57 0.31 -0.15
CA LEU A 303 14.75 1.07 -0.60
C LEU A 303 14.37 2.38 -1.32
N HIS A 304 13.17 2.46 -1.89
CA HIS A 304 12.70 3.61 -2.65
C HIS A 304 11.93 4.65 -1.82
N LEU A 305 11.60 4.35 -0.55
CA LEU A 305 10.75 5.21 0.28
C LEU A 305 11.42 6.51 0.71
N ALA A 306 12.74 6.51 0.91
CA ALA A 306 13.48 7.71 1.25
C ALA A 306 13.45 8.72 0.09
N ASP A 307 13.61 8.26 -1.14
CA ASP A 307 13.46 9.08 -2.34
C ASP A 307 12.06 9.66 -2.49
N ASP A 308 11.02 8.82 -2.31
CA ASP A 308 9.64 9.29 -2.36
C ASP A 308 9.41 10.40 -1.31
N ARG A 309 10.02 10.25 -0.12
CA ARG A 309 10.00 11.26 0.94
C ARG A 309 10.74 12.55 0.58
N LYS A 310 11.88 12.46 -0.11
CA LYS A 310 12.67 13.61 -0.57
C LYS A 310 11.90 14.40 -1.64
N LEU A 311 11.25 13.71 -2.56
CA LEU A 311 10.52 14.33 -3.69
C LEU A 311 9.13 14.87 -3.31
N PHE A 312 8.30 14.07 -2.62
CA PHE A 312 6.88 14.40 -2.42
C PHE A 312 6.55 14.85 -0.99
N GLY A 313 7.56 14.94 -0.13
CA GLY A 313 7.40 15.24 1.28
C GLY A 313 6.95 14.02 2.10
N PRO A 314 6.44 14.22 3.33
CA PRO A 314 6.12 13.11 4.25
C PRO A 314 5.27 12.00 3.62
N LEU A 315 5.58 10.72 3.88
CA LEU A 315 4.88 9.57 3.24
C LEU A 315 3.36 9.60 3.46
N LYS A 316 2.91 10.11 4.62
CA LYS A 316 1.48 10.32 4.90
C LYS A 316 0.79 11.17 3.84
N ARG A 317 1.54 11.99 3.11
CA ARG A 317 1.00 12.88 2.10
C ARG A 317 0.54 12.15 0.86
N PHE A 318 1.02 10.94 0.57
CA PHE A 318 0.65 10.17 -0.63
C PHE A 318 0.33 8.71 -0.29
N SER A 319 -0.02 8.42 0.96
CA SER A 319 -0.44 7.08 1.37
C SER A 319 -1.93 6.83 1.11
N SER A 320 -2.32 5.58 0.89
CA SER A 320 -3.72 5.20 0.66
C SER A 320 -4.61 5.17 1.91
N PHE A 321 -4.10 5.58 3.08
CA PHE A 321 -4.96 5.78 4.25
C PHE A 321 -6.10 6.77 3.92
N PRO A 322 -7.27 6.72 4.59
CA PRO A 322 -8.39 7.65 4.37
C PRO A 322 -8.09 9.13 4.72
N LEU A 323 -6.82 9.50 4.88
CA LEU A 323 -6.40 10.77 5.44
C LEU A 323 -5.45 11.49 4.47
N ARG A 324 -5.98 12.56 3.88
CA ARG A 324 -5.28 13.80 3.50
C ARG A 324 -3.90 13.60 2.84
N ARG A 325 -3.93 13.69 1.50
CA ARG A 325 -3.00 14.38 0.58
C ARG A 325 -2.71 13.54 -0.69
N ILE A 326 -2.44 14.26 -1.79
CA ILE A 326 -1.93 13.83 -3.11
C ILE A 326 -2.89 13.13 -4.08
N VAL A 327 -2.72 13.47 -5.38
CA VAL A 327 -3.36 12.83 -6.54
C VAL A 327 -3.17 11.34 -6.41
N ARG A 328 -4.27 10.69 -6.05
CA ARG A 328 -4.34 9.26 -5.86
C ARG A 328 -4.82 8.66 -7.19
N ILE A 329 -4.39 7.45 -7.47
CA ILE A 329 -5.06 6.55 -8.41
C ILE A 329 -4.92 5.19 -7.73
N THR A 330 -5.63 4.99 -6.63
CA THR A 330 -5.71 3.65 -6.08
C THR A 330 -6.37 2.75 -7.11
N THR A 331 -5.94 1.49 -7.20
CA THR A 331 -6.85 0.42 -7.58
C THR A 331 -6.78 -0.57 -6.42
N CYS A 332 -7.76 -0.53 -5.53
CA CYS A 332 -7.82 -1.49 -4.45
C CYS A 332 -8.48 -2.76 -4.97
N ASP A 333 -7.74 -3.86 -5.03
CA ASP A 333 -8.35 -5.18 -4.95
C ASP A 333 -8.78 -5.36 -3.49
N TYR A 334 -10.08 -5.43 -3.21
CA TYR A 334 -10.59 -5.78 -1.89
C TYR A 334 -10.39 -7.28 -1.62
N ASN A 335 -9.15 -7.73 -1.52
CA ASN A 335 -8.79 -9.06 -1.02
C ASN A 335 -7.48 -8.95 -0.23
N THR A 336 -7.61 -8.44 1.00
CA THR A 336 -6.76 -8.74 2.17
C THR A 336 -7.64 -8.74 3.42
#